data_AF-A0A978VCT7-F1
#
_entry.id   AF-A0A978VCT7-F1
#
_cell.length_a   1.000
_cell.length_b   1.000
_cell.length_c   1.000
_cell.angle_alpha   90.00
_cell.angle_beta   90.00
_cell.angle_gamma   90.00
#
_symmetry.space_group_name_H-M   'P 1'
#
loop_
_entity.id
_entity.type
_entity.pdbx_description
1 polymer ?
#
loop_
_entity_poly.entity_id
_entity_poly.type
_entity_poly.pdbx_seq_one_letter_code
_entity_poly.pdbx_strand_id
1 'polypeptide(L)'
;MLGVVVDFSGSHQLIVNYLKPPSRLTSLTNEAFLLMLECMHLLGSPDKLVNALKGTKCLKTNVGYKSPSETFYYHYEWGCLLHVFNGLPLMDKNFYGIRIYCFEDELKKIGVIVEFEEAAKVFARYFRAYGSKGSITKENVASFLSCYRKLKGTPHKFPTEVKKCIREEKWLRTRLGDYRSPSDCILFGPDWESIYPITLLPFIDDSDKWYGKEIHQFKGELKSMGAVVDFKDGAKFVANGLYLPQDPSSITPASALSFLECIKILLSEQSYSFPDAFMKKVSQAWLKTHAGYRPPNKCLLFNSKWGNYLKQTDGPFIDEQFYGSTIRSYRKELNAIGVIVDVEKGCSLIASHLDAYFEFPTMVRIYSYLSDLKWEPTSVDGRRIWIPHGNQNGKWVTPEDCVVSDKSGLFSLQLIALDKYYKQNLLVFFSTAFQVKSGPHFDDYFQLWKGWESSGHNLSHDECCKFWGYVTKPWNSKTEKALADGLVKVPVNSGSDGILLSNKNDVFIADDLQLKDLFEQSSSHTIFVWYPQPSLPSLPRTKLLKFF
;
A
#
# COMPACT_ATOMS: atom_id res chain seq x y z
N MET A 1 -51.81 -33.74 -84.16
CA MET A 1 -51.41 -34.29 -82.84
C MET A 1 -51.14 -33.13 -81.91
N LEU A 2 -51.95 -32.97 -80.86
CA LEU A 2 -51.70 -32.02 -79.77
C LEU A 2 -50.45 -32.49 -79.03
N GLY A 3 -49.37 -31.71 -79.08
CA GLY A 3 -48.09 -32.01 -78.45
C GLY A 3 -48.18 -31.94 -76.93
N VAL A 4 -48.80 -32.96 -76.33
CA VAL A 4 -48.80 -33.15 -74.88
C VAL A 4 -47.46 -33.77 -74.51
N VAL A 5 -46.63 -33.00 -73.81
CA VAL A 5 -45.40 -33.51 -73.19
C VAL A 5 -45.82 -34.39 -72.00
N VAL A 6 -45.51 -35.69 -72.07
CA VAL A 6 -45.87 -36.71 -71.05
C VAL A 6 -44.68 -37.02 -70.11
N ASP A 7 -43.57 -36.30 -70.23
CA ASP A 7 -42.40 -36.48 -69.35
C ASP A 7 -42.13 -35.20 -68.52
N PHE A 8 -42.01 -35.38 -67.20
CA PHE A 8 -41.75 -34.29 -66.25
C PHE A 8 -40.37 -33.65 -66.51
N SER A 9 -39.44 -34.38 -67.12
CA SER A 9 -38.08 -33.92 -67.43
C SER A 9 -38.05 -32.64 -68.29
N GLY A 10 -38.93 -32.53 -69.30
CA GLY A 10 -39.08 -31.35 -70.17
C GLY A 10 -39.99 -30.23 -69.62
N SER A 11 -40.65 -30.47 -68.49
CA SER A 11 -41.71 -29.59 -67.94
C SER A 11 -41.17 -28.43 -67.09
N HIS A 12 -39.94 -28.54 -66.56
CA HIS A 12 -39.32 -27.52 -65.71
C HIS A 12 -39.16 -26.17 -66.42
N GLN A 13 -38.81 -26.16 -67.72
CA GLN A 13 -38.72 -24.93 -68.50
C GLN A 13 -40.09 -24.25 -68.68
N LEU A 14 -41.18 -25.04 -68.79
CA LEU A 14 -42.53 -24.50 -68.87
C LEU A 14 -42.94 -23.83 -67.54
N ILE A 15 -42.61 -24.42 -66.40
CA ILE A 15 -42.86 -23.83 -65.08
C ILE A 15 -42.18 -22.45 -64.96
N VAL A 16 -40.93 -22.32 -65.41
CA VAL A 16 -40.20 -21.04 -65.43
C VAL A 16 -40.79 -20.05 -66.42
N ASN A 17 -41.23 -20.50 -67.59
CA ASN A 17 -41.83 -19.65 -68.61
C ASN A 17 -43.14 -19.02 -68.13
N TYR A 18 -43.97 -19.78 -67.40
CA TYR A 18 -45.27 -19.36 -66.87
C TYR A 18 -45.26 -18.99 -65.37
N LEU A 19 -44.07 -18.69 -64.82
CA LEU A 19 -43.92 -18.27 -63.43
C LEU A 19 -44.75 -16.99 -63.15
N LYS A 20 -45.50 -17.00 -62.05
CA LYS A 20 -46.26 -15.83 -61.59
C LYS A 20 -45.33 -14.64 -61.30
N PRO A 21 -45.83 -13.40 -61.42
CA PRO A 21 -45.02 -12.22 -61.11
C PRO A 21 -44.55 -12.23 -59.64
N PRO A 22 -43.39 -11.62 -59.33
CA PRO A 22 -42.78 -11.65 -57.98
C PRO A 22 -43.72 -11.23 -56.84
N SER A 23 -44.61 -10.27 -57.09
CA SER A 23 -45.63 -9.81 -56.11
C SER A 23 -46.60 -10.90 -55.66
N ARG A 24 -46.73 -12.00 -56.43
CA ARG A 24 -47.58 -13.15 -56.13
C ARG A 24 -46.80 -14.37 -55.63
N LEU A 25 -45.48 -14.26 -55.53
CA LEU A 25 -44.58 -15.32 -55.03
C LEU A 25 -44.23 -15.13 -53.54
N THR A 26 -45.04 -14.35 -52.81
CA THR A 26 -44.92 -14.21 -51.36
C THR A 26 -45.54 -15.40 -50.66
N SER A 27 -44.96 -15.84 -49.55
CA SER A 27 -45.54 -16.88 -48.70
C SER A 27 -45.81 -18.22 -49.39
N LEU A 28 -44.80 -18.75 -50.07
CA LEU A 28 -44.90 -20.03 -50.77
C LEU A 28 -45.05 -21.20 -49.79
N THR A 29 -45.71 -22.26 -50.25
CA THR A 29 -45.67 -23.57 -49.57
C THR A 29 -44.28 -24.18 -49.69
N ASN A 30 -43.96 -25.14 -48.83
CA ASN A 30 -42.69 -25.86 -48.89
C ASN A 30 -42.53 -26.60 -50.23
N GLU A 31 -43.57 -27.26 -50.76
CA GLU A 31 -43.47 -27.98 -52.04
C GLU A 31 -43.23 -27.02 -53.21
N ALA A 32 -43.95 -25.90 -53.25
CA ALA A 32 -43.81 -24.91 -54.31
C ALA A 32 -42.41 -24.28 -54.33
N PHE A 33 -41.85 -23.99 -53.15
CA PHE A 33 -40.51 -23.45 -53.04
C PHE A 33 -39.43 -24.48 -53.40
N LEU A 34 -39.54 -25.71 -52.90
CA LEU A 34 -38.61 -26.80 -53.22
C LEU A 34 -38.63 -27.14 -54.71
N LEU A 35 -39.80 -27.12 -55.36
CA LEU A 35 -39.92 -27.32 -56.80
C LEU A 35 -39.22 -26.20 -57.59
N MET A 36 -39.26 -24.96 -57.11
CA MET A 36 -38.52 -23.87 -57.75
C MET A 36 -37.00 -24.04 -57.63
N LEU A 37 -36.51 -24.50 -56.47
CA LEU A 37 -35.08 -24.84 -56.32
C LEU A 37 -34.68 -26.02 -57.21
N GLU A 38 -35.53 -27.04 -57.33
CA GLU A 38 -35.33 -28.18 -58.23
C GLU A 38 -35.28 -27.74 -59.71
N CYS A 39 -36.16 -26.81 -60.11
CA CYS A 39 -36.08 -26.19 -61.44
C CYS A 39 -34.75 -25.42 -61.61
N MET A 40 -34.28 -24.70 -60.60
CA MET A 40 -32.97 -24.01 -60.67
C MET A 40 -31.80 -24.98 -60.79
N HIS A 41 -31.88 -26.14 -60.15
CA HIS A 41 -30.86 -27.17 -60.18
C HIS A 41 -30.78 -27.86 -61.55
N LEU A 42 -31.94 -28.16 -62.14
CA LEU A 42 -32.05 -28.89 -63.40
C LEU A 42 -31.87 -28.01 -64.65
N LEU A 43 -32.11 -26.69 -64.54
CA LEU A 43 -32.03 -25.77 -65.67
C LEU A 43 -30.68 -25.06 -65.74
N GLY A 44 -30.05 -25.06 -66.91
CA GLY A 44 -28.75 -24.40 -67.16
C GLY A 44 -28.77 -22.86 -67.09
N SER A 45 -29.95 -22.21 -67.11
CA SER A 45 -30.10 -20.75 -66.97
C SER A 45 -31.23 -20.41 -65.97
N PRO A 46 -30.92 -20.33 -64.66
CA PRO A 46 -31.91 -20.06 -63.61
C PRO A 46 -32.23 -18.56 -63.41
N ASP A 47 -31.72 -17.65 -64.26
CA ASP A 47 -31.73 -16.20 -64.01
C ASP A 47 -33.13 -15.63 -63.79
N LYS A 48 -34.13 -16.13 -64.53
CA LYS A 48 -35.53 -15.71 -64.36
C LYS A 48 -36.08 -16.07 -62.97
N LEU A 49 -35.77 -17.26 -62.47
CA LEU A 49 -36.17 -17.70 -61.13
C LEU A 49 -35.41 -16.94 -60.05
N VAL A 50 -34.09 -16.78 -60.22
CA VAL A 50 -33.25 -16.02 -59.28
C VAL A 50 -33.78 -14.60 -59.11
N ASN A 51 -34.02 -13.89 -60.22
CA ASN A 51 -34.55 -12.53 -60.18
C ASN A 51 -35.96 -12.44 -59.58
N ALA A 52 -36.79 -13.46 -59.80
CA ALA A 52 -38.13 -13.50 -59.21
C ALA A 52 -38.11 -13.74 -57.69
N LEU A 53 -37.17 -14.52 -57.18
CA LEU A 53 -37.10 -14.91 -55.77
C LEU A 53 -36.28 -13.93 -54.90
N LYS A 54 -35.22 -13.35 -55.45
CA LYS A 54 -34.21 -12.56 -54.69
C LYS A 54 -34.80 -11.43 -53.83
N GLY A 55 -35.85 -10.77 -54.31
CA GLY A 55 -36.52 -9.66 -53.62
C GLY A 55 -37.86 -10.00 -52.95
N THR A 56 -38.35 -11.24 -53.05
CA THR A 56 -39.70 -11.59 -52.57
C THR A 56 -39.65 -12.21 -51.20
N LYS A 57 -40.67 -11.96 -50.35
CA LYS A 57 -40.84 -12.60 -49.04
C LYS A 57 -41.36 -14.03 -49.19
N CYS A 58 -40.57 -14.86 -49.85
CA CYS A 58 -40.95 -16.20 -50.29
C CYS A 58 -40.50 -17.30 -49.32
N LEU A 59 -39.52 -17.03 -48.47
CA LEU A 59 -38.91 -17.99 -47.56
C LEU A 59 -39.55 -17.98 -46.17
N LYS A 60 -39.98 -19.15 -45.69
CA LYS A 60 -40.46 -19.36 -44.33
C LYS A 60 -39.29 -19.44 -43.36
N THR A 61 -39.31 -18.61 -42.34
CA THR A 61 -38.32 -18.58 -41.26
C THR A 61 -39.01 -18.71 -39.90
N ASN A 62 -38.22 -18.92 -38.86
CA ASN A 62 -38.66 -18.89 -37.46
C ASN A 62 -39.35 -17.57 -37.04
N VAL A 63 -39.15 -16.47 -37.79
CA VAL A 63 -39.76 -15.15 -37.53
C VAL A 63 -40.72 -14.71 -38.65
N GLY A 64 -41.29 -15.67 -39.36
CA GLY A 64 -42.26 -15.43 -40.44
C GLY A 64 -41.64 -15.50 -41.84
N TYR A 65 -42.33 -14.97 -42.85
CA TYR A 65 -41.84 -14.99 -44.23
C TYR A 65 -40.89 -13.81 -44.51
N LYS A 66 -39.70 -14.11 -45.05
CA LYS A 66 -38.60 -13.16 -45.29
C LYS A 66 -38.05 -13.29 -46.71
N SER A 67 -37.32 -12.28 -47.16
CA SER A 67 -36.60 -12.38 -48.44
C SER A 67 -35.34 -13.24 -48.29
N PRO A 68 -34.84 -13.83 -49.39
CA PRO A 68 -33.57 -14.57 -49.37
C PRO A 68 -32.42 -13.79 -48.74
N SER A 69 -32.23 -12.53 -49.14
CA SER A 69 -31.18 -11.65 -48.61
C SER A 69 -31.23 -11.40 -47.10
N GLU A 70 -32.39 -11.59 -46.48
CA GLU A 70 -32.56 -11.47 -45.04
C GLU A 70 -32.39 -12.80 -44.32
N THR A 71 -32.47 -13.94 -45.02
CA THR A 71 -32.62 -15.27 -44.43
C THR A 71 -31.29 -15.99 -44.27
N PHE A 72 -31.14 -16.69 -43.15
CA PHE A 72 -29.96 -17.50 -42.85
C PHE A 72 -30.20 -18.98 -43.07
N TYR A 73 -29.24 -19.62 -43.72
CA TYR A 73 -29.12 -21.07 -43.77
C TYR A 73 -28.56 -21.63 -42.47
N TYR A 74 -29.10 -22.75 -42.00
CA TYR A 74 -28.60 -23.43 -40.81
C TYR A 74 -27.53 -24.46 -41.19
N HIS A 75 -26.26 -24.09 -41.11
CA HIS A 75 -25.17 -25.04 -41.28
C HIS A 75 -24.85 -25.78 -39.98
N TYR A 76 -24.58 -27.09 -40.05
CA TYR A 76 -24.38 -27.91 -38.84
C TYR A 76 -23.14 -27.51 -38.03
N GLU A 77 -22.10 -26.96 -38.67
CA GLU A 77 -20.87 -26.53 -37.99
C GLU A 77 -21.03 -25.19 -37.26
N TRP A 78 -21.54 -24.15 -37.94
CA TRP A 78 -21.54 -22.77 -37.45
C TRP A 78 -22.92 -22.17 -37.17
N GLY A 79 -24.01 -22.87 -37.52
CA GLY A 79 -25.38 -22.42 -37.32
C GLY A 79 -25.78 -22.23 -35.85
N CYS A 80 -24.99 -22.74 -34.91
CA CYS A 80 -25.14 -22.43 -33.48
C CYS A 80 -25.03 -20.92 -33.20
N LEU A 81 -24.29 -20.16 -34.02
CA LEU A 81 -24.07 -18.73 -33.83
C LEU A 81 -25.37 -17.94 -34.00
N LEU A 82 -26.24 -18.42 -34.89
CA LEU A 82 -27.53 -17.82 -35.21
C LEU A 82 -28.58 -18.06 -34.12
N HIS A 83 -28.32 -19.00 -33.21
CA HIS A 83 -29.19 -19.30 -32.07
C HIS A 83 -28.82 -18.51 -30.81
N VAL A 84 -27.71 -17.76 -30.82
CA VAL A 84 -27.29 -16.96 -29.68
C VAL A 84 -28.32 -15.87 -29.36
N PHE A 85 -28.89 -15.24 -30.39
CA PHE A 85 -29.90 -14.20 -30.24
C PHE A 85 -31.21 -14.62 -30.91
N ASN A 86 -32.32 -14.37 -30.22
CA ASN A 86 -33.64 -14.49 -30.82
C ASN A 86 -33.85 -13.39 -31.86
N GLY A 87 -34.61 -13.68 -32.91
CA GLY A 87 -35.00 -12.69 -33.93
C GLY A 87 -34.22 -12.78 -35.24
N LEU A 88 -33.13 -13.54 -35.31
CA LEU A 88 -32.46 -13.82 -36.58
C LEU A 88 -33.37 -14.75 -37.43
N PRO A 89 -33.69 -14.37 -38.69
CA PRO A 89 -34.55 -15.13 -39.59
C PRO A 89 -33.85 -16.38 -40.12
N LEU A 90 -33.87 -17.43 -39.32
CA LEU A 90 -33.36 -18.74 -39.67
C LEU A 90 -34.40 -19.50 -40.48
N MET A 91 -33.96 -20.10 -41.58
CA MET A 91 -34.80 -20.98 -42.40
C MET A 91 -35.48 -22.07 -41.55
N ASP A 92 -36.79 -22.23 -41.73
CA ASP A 92 -37.59 -23.15 -40.93
C ASP A 92 -37.41 -24.60 -41.40
N LYS A 93 -36.53 -25.32 -40.69
CA LYS A 93 -36.26 -26.74 -40.95
C LYS A 93 -37.52 -27.62 -40.82
N ASN A 94 -38.44 -27.29 -39.91
CA ASN A 94 -39.65 -28.10 -39.71
C ASN A 94 -40.63 -27.90 -40.86
N PHE A 95 -40.64 -26.71 -41.46
CA PHE A 95 -41.45 -26.41 -42.63
C PHE A 95 -40.90 -27.06 -43.92
N TYR A 96 -39.60 -26.94 -44.18
CA TYR A 96 -39.00 -27.42 -45.42
C TYR A 96 -38.48 -28.86 -45.39
N GLY A 97 -38.31 -29.45 -44.20
CA GLY A 97 -37.72 -30.78 -44.02
C GLY A 97 -36.23 -30.82 -44.38
N ILE A 98 -35.66 -32.02 -44.44
CA ILE A 98 -34.22 -32.22 -44.74
C ILE A 98 -33.86 -31.92 -46.21
N ARG A 99 -34.84 -31.95 -47.11
CA ARG A 99 -34.62 -31.81 -48.57
C ARG A 99 -34.07 -30.44 -48.96
N ILE A 100 -34.33 -29.41 -48.16
CA ILE A 100 -33.86 -28.05 -48.42
C ILE A 100 -32.33 -27.92 -48.40
N TYR A 101 -31.67 -28.78 -47.63
CA TYR A 101 -30.20 -28.80 -47.51
C TYR A 101 -29.51 -29.39 -48.73
N CYS A 102 -30.26 -29.98 -49.68
CA CYS A 102 -29.72 -30.43 -50.97
C CYS A 102 -29.51 -29.28 -51.98
N PHE A 103 -30.00 -28.08 -51.67
CA PHE A 103 -30.06 -26.95 -52.62
C PHE A 103 -29.21 -25.76 -52.16
N GLU A 104 -28.07 -26.00 -51.51
CA GLU A 104 -27.24 -24.93 -50.94
C GLU A 104 -26.76 -23.92 -51.99
N ASP A 105 -26.35 -24.39 -53.18
CA ASP A 105 -25.91 -23.54 -54.29
C ASP A 105 -27.05 -22.68 -54.85
N GLU A 106 -28.25 -23.24 -54.96
CA GLU A 106 -29.44 -22.51 -55.43
C GLU A 106 -29.89 -21.48 -54.39
N LEU A 107 -29.87 -21.83 -53.10
CA LEU A 107 -30.14 -20.93 -51.99
C LEU A 107 -29.16 -19.76 -51.98
N LYS A 108 -27.87 -20.03 -52.22
CA LYS A 108 -26.85 -18.99 -52.37
C LYS A 108 -27.13 -18.08 -53.56
N LYS A 109 -27.49 -18.63 -54.73
CA LYS A 109 -27.80 -17.87 -55.95
C LYS A 109 -28.97 -16.90 -55.76
N ILE A 110 -30.03 -17.31 -55.03
CA ILE A 110 -31.17 -16.42 -54.72
C ILE A 110 -30.86 -15.41 -53.61
N GLY A 111 -29.74 -15.53 -52.91
CA GLY A 111 -29.25 -14.57 -51.93
C GLY A 111 -29.42 -14.97 -50.46
N VAL A 112 -29.73 -16.23 -50.16
CA VAL A 112 -29.71 -16.74 -48.77
C VAL A 112 -28.29 -16.68 -48.23
N ILE A 113 -28.14 -16.27 -46.97
CA ILE A 113 -26.86 -16.20 -46.29
C ILE A 113 -26.44 -17.63 -45.90
N VAL A 114 -25.61 -18.23 -46.75
CA VAL A 114 -25.04 -19.59 -46.56
C VAL A 114 -23.58 -19.57 -46.11
N GLU A 115 -22.89 -18.43 -46.19
CA GLU A 115 -21.47 -18.33 -45.85
C GLU A 115 -21.28 -17.90 -44.40
N PHE A 116 -20.35 -18.56 -43.71
CA PHE A 116 -20.02 -18.26 -42.32
C PHE A 116 -19.58 -16.81 -42.11
N GLU A 117 -18.77 -16.25 -43.03
CA GLU A 117 -18.25 -14.89 -42.91
C GLU A 117 -19.38 -13.85 -42.85
N GLU A 118 -20.35 -13.95 -43.77
CA GLU A 118 -21.50 -13.04 -43.81
C GLU A 118 -22.43 -13.26 -42.60
N ALA A 119 -22.64 -14.51 -42.20
CA ALA A 119 -23.38 -14.83 -40.98
C ALA A 119 -22.73 -14.22 -39.72
N ALA A 120 -21.40 -14.31 -39.61
CA ALA A 120 -20.63 -13.75 -38.51
C ALA A 120 -20.68 -12.21 -38.49
N LYS A 121 -20.65 -11.55 -39.65
CA LYS A 121 -20.82 -10.09 -39.76
C LYS A 121 -22.19 -9.64 -39.28
N VAL A 122 -23.26 -10.37 -39.63
CA VAL A 122 -24.60 -10.03 -39.12
C VAL A 122 -24.71 -10.31 -37.63
N PHE A 123 -24.20 -11.45 -37.15
CA PHE A 123 -24.10 -11.74 -35.72
C PHE A 123 -23.42 -10.59 -34.96
N ALA A 124 -22.29 -10.07 -35.45
CA ALA A 124 -21.59 -8.97 -34.80
C ALA A 124 -22.43 -7.69 -34.70
N ARG A 125 -23.29 -7.39 -35.68
CA ARG A 125 -24.22 -6.25 -35.62
C ARG A 125 -25.25 -6.43 -34.51
N TYR A 126 -25.83 -7.64 -34.40
CA TYR A 126 -26.77 -7.97 -33.32
C TYR A 126 -26.07 -7.95 -31.97
N PHE A 127 -24.89 -8.56 -31.88
CA PHE A 127 -24.09 -8.61 -30.66
C PHE A 127 -23.82 -7.21 -30.12
N ARG A 128 -23.40 -6.28 -30.98
CA ARG A 128 -23.23 -4.86 -30.63
C ARG A 128 -24.55 -4.23 -30.18
N ALA A 129 -25.63 -4.40 -30.94
CA ALA A 129 -26.92 -3.81 -30.59
C ALA A 129 -27.46 -4.29 -29.22
N TYR A 130 -27.26 -5.57 -28.89
CA TYR A 130 -27.62 -6.11 -27.58
C TYR A 130 -26.64 -5.68 -26.48
N GLY A 131 -25.35 -5.62 -26.77
CA GLY A 131 -24.31 -5.14 -25.86
C GLY A 131 -24.54 -3.68 -25.45
N SER A 132 -24.77 -2.78 -26.40
CA SER A 132 -25.08 -1.36 -26.13
C SER A 132 -26.32 -1.16 -25.24
N LYS A 133 -27.27 -2.10 -25.27
CA LYS A 133 -28.50 -2.06 -24.47
C LYS A 133 -28.39 -2.82 -23.14
N GLY A 134 -27.25 -3.46 -22.86
CA GLY A 134 -27.10 -4.35 -21.70
C GLY A 134 -28.09 -5.52 -21.70
N SER A 135 -28.54 -5.96 -22.88
CA SER A 135 -29.60 -6.97 -23.04
C SER A 135 -29.07 -8.38 -23.30
N ILE A 136 -27.76 -8.59 -23.22
CA ILE A 136 -27.14 -9.91 -23.36
C ILE A 136 -27.38 -10.68 -22.06
N THR A 137 -28.24 -11.70 -22.13
CA THR A 137 -28.62 -12.55 -21.00
C THR A 137 -27.57 -13.63 -20.72
N LYS A 138 -27.69 -14.31 -19.57
CA LYS A 138 -26.80 -15.45 -19.24
C LYS A 138 -26.96 -16.60 -20.23
N GLU A 139 -28.17 -16.82 -20.75
CA GLU A 139 -28.46 -17.83 -21.77
C GLU A 139 -27.79 -17.47 -23.11
N ASN A 140 -27.76 -16.19 -23.48
CA ASN A 140 -27.03 -15.74 -24.68
C ASN A 140 -25.52 -15.98 -24.51
N VAL A 141 -24.96 -15.65 -23.34
CA VAL A 141 -23.53 -15.87 -23.05
C VAL A 141 -23.18 -17.36 -23.10
N ALA A 142 -23.95 -18.21 -22.42
CA ALA A 142 -23.73 -19.66 -22.43
C ALA A 142 -23.81 -20.24 -23.86
N SER A 143 -24.84 -19.83 -24.62
CA SER A 143 -25.03 -20.24 -26.02
C SER A 143 -23.87 -19.78 -26.92
N PHE A 144 -23.41 -18.54 -26.73
CA PHE A 144 -22.28 -17.99 -27.47
C PHE A 144 -20.98 -18.71 -27.15
N LEU A 145 -20.65 -18.92 -25.87
CA LEU A 145 -19.43 -19.59 -25.45
C LEU A 145 -19.40 -21.06 -25.91
N SER A 146 -20.53 -21.76 -25.82
CA SER A 146 -20.70 -23.12 -26.36
C SER A 146 -20.48 -23.16 -27.88
N CYS A 147 -21.07 -22.21 -28.61
CA CYS A 147 -20.85 -22.12 -30.05
C CYS A 147 -19.40 -21.75 -30.40
N TYR A 148 -18.77 -20.83 -29.67
CA TYR A 148 -17.38 -20.44 -29.86
C TYR A 148 -16.43 -21.64 -29.67
N ARG A 149 -16.66 -22.46 -28.64
CA ARG A 149 -15.95 -23.74 -28.43
C ARG A 149 -16.08 -24.66 -29.63
N LYS A 150 -17.32 -24.87 -30.11
CA LYS A 150 -17.59 -25.73 -31.26
C LYS A 150 -16.85 -25.24 -32.51
N LEU A 151 -16.89 -23.94 -32.78
CA LEU A 151 -16.22 -23.32 -33.93
C LEU A 151 -14.69 -23.47 -33.89
N LYS A 152 -14.07 -23.48 -32.70
CA LYS A 152 -12.62 -23.63 -32.55
C LYS A 152 -12.08 -24.94 -33.14
N GLY A 153 -12.90 -25.99 -33.24
CA GLY A 153 -12.56 -27.27 -33.87
C GLY A 153 -12.81 -27.34 -35.38
N THR A 154 -13.23 -26.25 -36.01
CA THR A 154 -13.65 -26.21 -37.43
C THR A 154 -12.74 -25.26 -38.24
N PRO A 155 -12.76 -25.31 -39.58
CA PRO A 155 -12.02 -24.34 -40.40
C PRO A 155 -12.58 -22.90 -40.30
N HIS A 156 -13.78 -22.72 -39.73
CA HIS A 156 -14.46 -21.44 -39.65
C HIS A 156 -13.84 -20.53 -38.60
N LYS A 157 -13.14 -19.48 -39.07
CA LYS A 157 -12.50 -18.48 -38.21
C LYS A 157 -13.27 -17.18 -38.27
N PHE A 158 -13.62 -16.62 -37.10
CA PHE A 158 -14.26 -15.31 -37.04
C PHE A 158 -13.45 -14.26 -37.82
N PRO A 159 -14.11 -13.44 -38.66
CA PRO A 159 -13.51 -12.29 -39.31
C PRO A 159 -12.88 -11.32 -38.29
N THR A 160 -11.90 -10.55 -38.71
CA THR A 160 -11.12 -9.66 -37.82
C THR A 160 -12.01 -8.64 -37.13
N GLU A 161 -12.97 -8.05 -37.85
CA GLU A 161 -13.95 -7.11 -37.35
C GLU A 161 -14.91 -7.74 -36.32
N VAL A 162 -15.24 -9.03 -36.47
CA VAL A 162 -16.09 -9.77 -35.54
C VAL A 162 -15.33 -10.10 -34.27
N LYS A 163 -14.06 -10.52 -34.39
CA LYS A 163 -13.17 -10.71 -33.23
C LYS A 163 -13.01 -9.41 -32.45
N LYS A 164 -12.80 -8.29 -33.15
CA LYS A 164 -12.73 -6.97 -32.53
C LYS A 164 -14.02 -6.63 -31.77
N CYS A 165 -15.18 -6.85 -32.38
CA CYS A 165 -16.48 -6.69 -31.74
C CYS A 165 -16.59 -7.52 -30.44
N ILE A 166 -16.30 -8.82 -30.48
CA ILE A 166 -16.36 -9.70 -29.30
C ILE A 166 -15.42 -9.21 -28.18
N ARG A 167 -14.25 -8.66 -28.53
CA ARG A 167 -13.24 -8.23 -27.57
C ARG A 167 -13.50 -6.85 -26.97
N GLU A 168 -14.16 -5.96 -27.68
CA GLU A 168 -14.32 -4.55 -27.27
C GLU A 168 -15.72 -4.23 -26.73
N GLU A 169 -16.75 -4.95 -27.16
CA GLU A 169 -18.11 -4.71 -26.68
C GLU A 169 -18.25 -5.10 -25.20
N LYS A 170 -19.09 -4.37 -24.46
CA LYS A 170 -19.33 -4.59 -23.03
C LYS A 170 -20.46 -5.60 -22.82
N TRP A 171 -20.13 -6.89 -22.84
CA TRP A 171 -21.13 -7.96 -22.80
C TRP A 171 -20.99 -8.92 -21.62
N LEU A 172 -19.87 -8.88 -20.88
CA LEU A 172 -19.69 -9.69 -19.67
C LEU A 172 -20.08 -8.89 -18.44
N ARG A 173 -20.99 -9.45 -17.66
CA ARG A 173 -21.38 -8.89 -16.36
C ARG A 173 -20.32 -9.20 -15.31
N THR A 174 -19.98 -8.22 -14.50
CA THR A 174 -19.07 -8.40 -13.36
C THR A 174 -19.83 -8.40 -12.03
N ARG A 175 -19.21 -8.93 -10.98
CA ARG A 175 -19.71 -8.89 -9.59
C ARG A 175 -19.85 -7.45 -9.05
N LEU A 176 -19.24 -6.45 -9.72
CA LEU A 176 -19.44 -5.02 -9.42
C LEU A 176 -20.78 -4.49 -9.94
N GLY A 177 -21.54 -5.31 -10.67
CA GLY A 177 -22.86 -4.99 -11.19
C GLY A 177 -22.89 -4.31 -12.56
N ASP A 178 -21.71 -4.03 -13.14
CA ASP A 178 -21.54 -3.42 -14.46
C ASP A 178 -21.28 -4.48 -15.56
N TYR A 179 -21.38 -4.04 -16.82
CA TYR A 179 -20.99 -4.82 -17.98
C TYR A 179 -19.67 -4.28 -18.55
N ARG A 180 -18.75 -5.19 -18.87
CA ARG A 180 -17.41 -4.88 -19.36
C ARG A 180 -17.03 -5.74 -20.55
N SER A 181 -16.02 -5.29 -21.27
CA SER A 181 -15.38 -6.08 -22.31
C SER A 181 -14.60 -7.24 -21.67
N PRO A 182 -14.34 -8.33 -22.39
CA PRO A 182 -13.51 -9.42 -21.88
C PRO A 182 -12.15 -8.96 -21.36
N SER A 183 -11.48 -8.03 -22.05
CA SER A 183 -10.18 -7.50 -21.61
C SER A 183 -10.19 -6.82 -20.25
N ASP A 184 -11.37 -6.34 -19.81
CA ASP A 184 -11.56 -5.61 -18.56
C ASP A 184 -12.22 -6.48 -17.47
N CYS A 185 -12.22 -7.81 -17.66
CA CYS A 185 -12.83 -8.80 -16.79
C CYS A 185 -11.80 -9.80 -16.26
N ILE A 186 -12.03 -10.29 -15.04
CA ILE A 186 -11.24 -11.34 -14.41
C ILE A 186 -12.12 -12.55 -14.16
N LEU A 187 -11.71 -13.73 -14.62
CA LEU A 187 -12.33 -14.98 -14.17
C LEU A 187 -11.79 -15.30 -12.76
N PHE A 188 -12.67 -15.27 -11.76
CA PHE A 188 -12.31 -15.57 -10.37
C PHE A 188 -11.73 -16.98 -10.25
N GLY A 189 -10.76 -17.19 -9.36
CA GLY A 189 -10.15 -18.48 -9.10
C GLY A 189 -9.47 -18.52 -7.74
N PRO A 190 -8.98 -19.68 -7.29
CA PRO A 190 -8.41 -19.84 -5.95
C PRO A 190 -7.28 -18.85 -5.63
N ASP A 191 -6.43 -18.54 -6.62
CA ASP A 191 -5.33 -17.58 -6.48
C ASP A 191 -5.79 -16.15 -6.10
N TRP A 192 -7.06 -15.82 -6.33
CA TRP A 192 -7.65 -14.52 -6.04
C TRP A 192 -8.27 -14.42 -4.64
N GLU A 193 -8.50 -15.53 -3.95
CA GLU A 193 -9.21 -15.57 -2.67
C GLU A 193 -8.52 -14.72 -1.60
N SER A 194 -7.19 -14.75 -1.56
CA SER A 194 -6.42 -14.01 -0.56
C SER A 194 -6.49 -12.49 -0.78
N ILE A 195 -6.53 -12.02 -2.03
CA ILE A 195 -6.49 -10.59 -2.34
C ILE A 195 -7.89 -9.96 -2.44
N TYR A 196 -8.92 -10.78 -2.63
CA TYR A 196 -10.31 -10.36 -2.76
C TYR A 196 -10.78 -9.41 -1.63
N PRO A 197 -10.50 -9.66 -0.33
CA PRO A 197 -10.97 -8.79 0.75
C PRO A 197 -10.41 -7.37 0.74
N ILE A 198 -9.29 -7.14 0.05
CA ILE A 198 -8.59 -5.85 0.01
C ILE A 198 -8.61 -5.20 -1.38
N THR A 199 -9.47 -5.70 -2.28
CA THR A 199 -9.58 -5.19 -3.66
C THR A 199 -11.02 -5.13 -4.16
N LEU A 200 -11.26 -4.22 -5.10
CA LEU A 200 -12.49 -4.12 -5.90
C LEU A 200 -12.13 -4.40 -7.36
N LEU A 201 -12.20 -5.68 -7.73
CA LEU A 201 -11.81 -6.14 -9.07
C LEU A 201 -13.02 -6.57 -9.89
N PRO A 202 -12.97 -6.42 -11.23
CA PRO A 202 -14.06 -6.76 -12.13
C PRO A 202 -14.15 -8.27 -12.39
N PHE A 203 -14.42 -9.04 -11.33
CA PHE A 203 -14.63 -10.47 -11.46
C PHE A 203 -15.90 -10.75 -12.26
N ILE A 204 -15.85 -11.66 -13.24
CA ILE A 204 -17.03 -12.16 -13.95
C ILE A 204 -18.03 -12.71 -12.93
N ASP A 205 -19.30 -12.36 -13.08
CA ASP A 205 -20.36 -12.71 -12.13
C ASP A 205 -20.75 -14.20 -12.24
N ASP A 206 -19.94 -15.05 -11.61
CA ASP A 206 -20.12 -16.49 -11.48
C ASP A 206 -21.05 -16.90 -10.32
N SER A 207 -21.85 -15.96 -9.79
CA SER A 207 -22.88 -16.28 -8.81
C SER A 207 -24.03 -17.03 -9.47
N ASP A 208 -24.76 -17.86 -8.69
CA ASP A 208 -25.89 -18.64 -9.21
C ASP A 208 -27.04 -17.76 -9.74
N LYS A 209 -27.07 -16.48 -9.33
CA LYS A 209 -28.02 -15.49 -9.86
C LYS A 209 -27.73 -15.13 -11.32
N TRP A 210 -26.47 -15.22 -11.75
CA TRP A 210 -26.01 -14.82 -13.08
C TRP A 210 -25.41 -16.00 -13.83
N TYR A 211 -24.09 -16.01 -14.08
CA TYR A 211 -23.50 -17.04 -14.95
C TYR A 211 -23.32 -18.40 -14.26
N GLY A 212 -23.39 -18.44 -12.92
CA GLY A 212 -23.15 -19.64 -12.13
C GLY A 212 -21.74 -20.20 -12.30
N LYS A 213 -21.47 -21.36 -11.68
CA LYS A 213 -20.16 -22.01 -11.75
C LYS A 213 -19.83 -22.61 -13.11
N GLU A 214 -20.81 -22.77 -13.99
CA GLU A 214 -20.63 -23.28 -15.36
C GLU A 214 -19.72 -22.37 -16.20
N ILE A 215 -19.67 -21.07 -15.92
CA ILE A 215 -18.81 -20.12 -16.64
C ILE A 215 -17.32 -20.50 -16.60
N HIS A 216 -16.90 -21.18 -15.53
CA HIS A 216 -15.52 -21.64 -15.35
C HIS A 216 -15.14 -22.74 -16.34
N GLN A 217 -16.12 -23.49 -16.86
CA GLN A 217 -15.88 -24.46 -17.92
C GLN A 217 -15.36 -23.79 -19.19
N PHE A 218 -15.62 -22.49 -19.39
CA PHE A 218 -15.22 -21.71 -20.56
C PHE A 218 -13.93 -20.90 -20.35
N LYS A 219 -13.07 -21.27 -19.38
CA LYS A 219 -11.80 -20.57 -19.08
C LYS A 219 -10.95 -20.33 -20.33
N GLY A 220 -10.81 -21.34 -21.21
CA GLY A 220 -9.99 -21.24 -22.41
C GLY A 220 -10.56 -20.28 -23.46
N GLU A 221 -11.88 -20.26 -23.62
CA GLU A 221 -12.61 -19.37 -24.52
C GLU A 221 -12.50 -17.93 -24.03
N LEU A 222 -12.81 -17.68 -22.76
CA LEU A 222 -12.71 -16.36 -22.13
C LEU A 222 -11.28 -15.79 -22.23
N LYS A 223 -10.26 -16.61 -21.95
CA LYS A 223 -8.85 -16.21 -22.13
C LYS A 223 -8.54 -15.81 -23.56
N SER A 224 -9.05 -16.56 -24.56
CA SER A 224 -8.82 -16.23 -25.98
C SER A 224 -9.50 -14.93 -26.44
N MET A 225 -10.55 -14.51 -25.73
CA MET A 225 -11.25 -13.24 -25.93
C MET A 225 -10.61 -12.09 -25.15
N GLY A 226 -9.65 -12.36 -24.26
CA GLY A 226 -8.88 -11.33 -23.54
C GLY A 226 -9.18 -11.26 -22.04
N ALA A 227 -10.09 -12.10 -21.51
CA ALA A 227 -10.31 -12.13 -20.07
C ALA A 227 -9.06 -12.60 -19.32
N VAL A 228 -8.79 -11.94 -18.19
CA VAL A 228 -7.72 -12.34 -17.28
C VAL A 228 -8.17 -13.57 -16.52
N VAL A 229 -7.41 -14.65 -16.63
CA VAL A 229 -7.73 -15.92 -15.93
C VAL A 229 -6.62 -16.41 -15.01
N ASP A 230 -5.44 -15.80 -15.11
CA ASP A 230 -4.27 -16.14 -14.31
C ASP A 230 -3.86 -14.91 -13.50
N PHE A 231 -3.48 -15.12 -12.23
CA PHE A 231 -3.20 -14.03 -11.28
C PHE A 231 -2.11 -13.07 -11.76
N LYS A 232 -1.05 -13.61 -12.40
CA LYS A 232 0.08 -12.84 -12.93
C LYS A 232 -0.35 -11.79 -13.95
N ASP A 233 -1.24 -12.16 -14.85
CA ASP A 233 -1.74 -11.27 -15.90
C ASP A 233 -2.65 -10.17 -15.33
N GLY A 234 -3.22 -10.39 -14.14
CA GLY A 234 -4.15 -9.48 -13.49
C GLY A 234 -3.55 -8.54 -12.44
N ALA A 235 -2.24 -8.56 -12.19
CA ALA A 235 -1.60 -7.69 -11.21
C ALA A 235 -1.86 -6.19 -11.46
N LYS A 236 -2.05 -5.79 -12.73
CA LYS A 236 -2.42 -4.42 -13.11
C LYS A 236 -3.82 -4.01 -12.62
N PHE A 237 -4.76 -4.95 -12.58
CA PHE A 237 -6.09 -4.69 -12.03
C PHE A 237 -6.02 -4.43 -10.53
N VAL A 238 -5.15 -5.14 -9.81
CA VAL A 238 -4.95 -4.97 -8.36
C VAL A 238 -4.47 -3.57 -8.03
N ALA A 239 -3.51 -3.02 -8.80
CA ALA A 239 -3.03 -1.66 -8.57
C ALA A 239 -4.17 -0.62 -8.65
N ASN A 240 -5.05 -0.74 -9.65
CA ASN A 240 -6.18 0.18 -9.81
C ASN A 240 -7.31 -0.10 -8.81
N GLY A 241 -7.58 -1.38 -8.55
CA GLY A 241 -8.67 -1.87 -7.72
C GLY A 241 -8.35 -1.97 -6.23
N LEU A 242 -7.14 -1.58 -5.77
CA LEU A 242 -6.79 -1.63 -4.35
C LEU A 242 -7.81 -0.86 -3.50
N TYR A 243 -8.34 -1.53 -2.48
CA TYR A 243 -9.32 -0.99 -1.55
C TYR A 243 -9.01 -1.52 -0.14
N LEU A 244 -8.19 -0.77 0.59
CA LEU A 244 -7.83 -1.15 1.95
C LEU A 244 -9.00 -0.87 2.90
N PRO A 245 -9.34 -1.80 3.81
CA PRO A 245 -10.39 -1.61 4.79
C PRO A 245 -10.01 -0.50 5.78
N GLN A 246 -11.02 0.18 6.33
CA GLN A 246 -10.83 1.22 7.35
C GLN A 246 -10.22 0.66 8.63
N ASP A 247 -10.63 -0.55 9.03
CA ASP A 247 -9.99 -1.28 10.11
C ASP A 247 -8.92 -2.23 9.53
N PRO A 248 -7.63 -1.94 9.70
CA PRO A 248 -6.55 -2.77 9.19
C PRO A 248 -6.44 -4.13 9.90
N SER A 249 -7.11 -4.33 11.05
CA SER A 249 -7.15 -5.62 11.74
C SER A 249 -7.81 -6.73 10.91
N SER A 250 -8.69 -6.34 9.98
CA SER A 250 -9.36 -7.24 9.04
C SER A 250 -8.45 -7.77 7.92
N ILE A 251 -7.25 -7.16 7.74
CA ILE A 251 -6.28 -7.59 6.72
C ILE A 251 -5.54 -8.81 7.24
N THR A 252 -5.79 -9.95 6.62
CA THR A 252 -5.12 -11.21 6.96
C THR A 252 -3.66 -11.23 6.48
N PRO A 253 -2.78 -12.05 7.08
CA PRO A 253 -1.43 -12.28 6.57
C PRO A 253 -1.42 -12.72 5.11
N ALA A 254 -2.34 -13.62 4.73
CA ALA A 254 -2.46 -14.11 3.36
C ALA A 254 -2.79 -12.99 2.36
N SER A 255 -3.69 -12.07 2.73
CA SER A 255 -4.03 -10.89 1.91
C SER A 255 -2.83 -9.96 1.70
N ALA A 256 -2.10 -9.66 2.78
CA ALA A 256 -0.90 -8.84 2.70
C ALA A 256 0.20 -9.47 1.83
N LEU A 257 0.46 -10.77 2.00
CA LEU A 257 1.45 -11.49 1.20
C LEU A 257 1.04 -11.59 -0.27
N SER A 258 -0.24 -11.85 -0.55
CA SER A 258 -0.78 -11.86 -1.92
C SER A 258 -0.65 -10.49 -2.59
N PHE A 259 -0.85 -9.40 -1.84
CA PHE A 259 -0.61 -8.05 -2.33
C PHE A 259 0.87 -7.77 -2.63
N LEU A 260 1.78 -8.24 -1.77
CA LEU A 260 3.22 -8.13 -2.02
C LEU A 260 3.66 -8.96 -3.24
N GLU A 261 3.03 -10.11 -3.48
CA GLU A 261 3.25 -10.88 -4.71
C GLU A 261 2.77 -10.11 -5.95
N CYS A 262 1.64 -9.39 -5.90
CA CYS A 262 1.26 -8.47 -6.98
C CYS A 262 2.31 -7.38 -7.21
N ILE A 263 2.82 -6.75 -6.14
CA ILE A 263 3.87 -5.73 -6.24
C ILE A 263 5.12 -6.32 -6.91
N LYS A 264 5.52 -7.53 -6.53
CA LYS A 264 6.64 -8.25 -7.14
C LYS A 264 6.44 -8.48 -8.65
N ILE A 265 5.24 -8.91 -9.05
CA ILE A 265 4.90 -9.10 -10.47
C ILE A 265 4.98 -7.77 -11.22
N LEU A 266 4.42 -6.69 -10.67
CA LEU A 266 4.46 -5.37 -11.29
C LEU A 266 5.90 -4.86 -11.44
N LEU A 267 6.75 -5.02 -10.42
CA LEU A 267 8.16 -4.64 -10.45
C LEU A 267 9.03 -5.51 -11.37
N SER A 268 8.53 -6.68 -11.81
CA SER A 268 9.24 -7.51 -12.78
C SER A 268 9.16 -6.96 -14.21
N GLU A 269 8.20 -6.07 -14.49
CA GLU A 269 8.11 -5.37 -15.77
C GLU A 269 9.20 -4.29 -15.86
N GLN A 270 9.99 -4.32 -16.92
CA GLN A 270 11.06 -3.34 -17.14
C GLN A 270 10.47 -1.92 -17.17
N SER A 271 11.03 -1.00 -16.39
CA SER A 271 10.60 0.41 -16.25
C SER A 271 9.22 0.66 -15.59
N TYR A 272 8.64 -0.33 -14.90
CA TYR A 272 7.39 -0.10 -14.17
C TYR A 272 7.57 0.94 -13.06
N SER A 273 6.66 1.91 -13.01
CA SER A 273 6.54 2.88 -11.92
C SER A 273 5.11 2.87 -11.41
N PHE A 274 4.96 2.99 -10.08
CA PHE A 274 3.65 3.02 -9.46
C PHE A 274 2.93 4.33 -9.78
N PRO A 275 1.66 4.30 -10.23
CA PRO A 275 0.86 5.51 -10.35
C PRO A 275 0.69 6.22 -9.00
N ASP A 276 0.66 7.55 -8.99
CA ASP A 276 0.48 8.33 -7.75
C ASP A 276 -0.79 7.95 -6.98
N ALA A 277 -1.88 7.66 -7.72
CA ALA A 277 -3.13 7.20 -7.14
C ALA A 277 -2.99 5.87 -6.39
N PHE A 278 -2.13 4.96 -6.87
CA PHE A 278 -1.79 3.72 -6.17
C PHE A 278 -0.97 4.01 -4.92
N MET A 279 0.09 4.82 -5.03
CA MET A 279 0.94 5.17 -3.88
C MET A 279 0.16 5.85 -2.76
N LYS A 280 -0.82 6.70 -3.11
CA LYS A 280 -1.73 7.33 -2.14
C LYS A 280 -2.61 6.32 -1.41
N LYS A 281 -3.02 5.22 -2.05
CA LYS A 281 -3.78 4.15 -1.40
C LYS A 281 -2.88 3.31 -0.49
N VAL A 282 -1.68 2.98 -0.96
CA VAL A 282 -0.70 2.14 -0.23
C VAL A 282 -0.12 2.84 1.00
N SER A 283 -0.05 4.17 1.01
CA SER A 283 0.47 4.97 2.13
C SER A 283 -0.43 4.99 3.36
N GLN A 284 -1.59 4.32 3.33
CA GLN A 284 -2.46 4.14 4.50
C GLN A 284 -1.86 3.17 5.51
N ALA A 285 -2.36 3.16 6.74
CA ALA A 285 -1.88 2.25 7.78
C ALA A 285 -2.49 0.85 7.62
N TRP A 286 -1.69 -0.11 7.18
CA TRP A 286 -2.15 -1.49 6.94
C TRP A 286 -1.12 -2.58 7.29
N LEU A 287 0.15 -2.22 7.45
CA LEU A 287 1.19 -3.16 7.85
C LEU A 287 1.21 -3.31 9.37
N LYS A 288 1.08 -4.55 9.85
CA LYS A 288 1.20 -4.87 11.27
C LYS A 288 2.66 -4.83 11.70
N THR A 289 2.92 -4.11 12.77
CA THR A 289 4.23 -4.00 13.40
C THR A 289 4.12 -4.30 14.89
N HIS A 290 5.26 -4.45 15.58
CA HIS A 290 5.30 -4.51 17.04
C HIS A 290 4.82 -3.22 17.73
N ALA A 291 4.61 -2.13 16.98
CA ALA A 291 4.04 -0.87 17.45
C ALA A 291 2.62 -0.62 16.88
N GLY A 292 1.88 -1.67 16.51
CA GLY A 292 0.54 -1.61 15.93
C GLY A 292 0.54 -1.52 14.40
N TYR A 293 -0.62 -1.23 13.81
CA TYR A 293 -0.73 -1.04 12.36
C TYR A 293 -0.17 0.33 11.94
N ARG A 294 0.70 0.33 10.94
CA ARG A 294 1.44 1.51 10.49
C ARG A 294 1.43 1.63 8.96
N PRO A 295 1.56 2.85 8.42
CA PRO A 295 1.80 3.03 7.01
C PRO A 295 3.21 2.53 6.64
N PRO A 296 3.45 2.10 5.38
CA PRO A 296 4.75 1.54 4.99
C PRO A 296 5.96 2.41 5.35
N ASN A 297 5.87 3.73 5.14
CA ASN A 297 6.95 4.68 5.50
C ASN A 297 7.19 4.87 7.01
N LYS A 298 6.40 4.22 7.85
CA LYS A 298 6.55 4.14 9.31
C LYS A 298 6.79 2.71 9.78
N CYS A 299 7.23 1.82 8.89
CA CYS A 299 7.57 0.43 9.18
C CYS A 299 9.06 0.17 8.94
N LEU A 300 9.61 -0.77 9.70
CA LEU A 300 10.97 -1.29 9.52
C LEU A 300 10.92 -2.79 9.19
N LEU A 301 11.74 -3.24 8.24
CA LEU A 301 11.90 -4.67 8.00
C LEU A 301 13.13 -5.19 8.76
N PHE A 302 12.89 -6.03 9.77
CA PHE A 302 13.96 -6.62 10.58
C PHE A 302 14.81 -7.61 9.77
N ASN A 303 16.12 -7.60 9.99
CA ASN A 303 17.08 -8.51 9.36
C ASN A 303 18.29 -8.74 10.30
N SER A 304 19.24 -9.56 9.88
CA SER A 304 20.42 -9.88 10.71
C SER A 304 21.27 -8.67 11.06
N LYS A 305 21.37 -7.66 10.17
CA LYS A 305 22.10 -6.42 10.46
C LYS A 305 21.42 -5.63 11.58
N TRP A 306 20.08 -5.56 11.60
CA TRP A 306 19.33 -4.97 12.70
C TRP A 306 19.58 -5.68 14.02
N GLY A 307 19.67 -7.02 14.00
CA GLY A 307 19.93 -7.84 15.19
C GLY A 307 21.25 -7.59 15.91
N ASN A 308 22.22 -6.94 15.25
CA ASN A 308 23.46 -6.50 15.90
C ASN A 308 23.25 -5.31 16.86
N TYR A 309 22.14 -4.58 16.70
CA TYR A 309 21.87 -3.33 17.42
C TYR A 309 20.59 -3.38 18.25
N LEU A 310 19.50 -3.88 17.65
CA LEU A 310 18.14 -3.76 18.16
C LEU A 310 17.44 -5.13 18.17
N LYS A 311 16.46 -5.26 19.06
CA LYS A 311 15.48 -6.35 19.03
C LYS A 311 14.29 -5.99 18.14
N GLN A 312 13.53 -6.98 17.71
CA GLN A 312 12.30 -6.80 16.92
C GLN A 312 11.26 -5.91 17.62
N THR A 313 11.26 -5.87 18.95
CA THR A 313 10.35 -5.05 19.76
C THR A 313 10.83 -3.62 20.00
N ASP A 314 12.09 -3.30 19.66
CA ASP A 314 12.71 -2.00 19.96
C ASP A 314 12.34 -0.91 18.93
N GLY A 315 11.44 -1.21 18.00
CA GLY A 315 10.87 -0.22 17.08
C GLY A 315 9.61 -0.73 16.37
N PRO A 316 9.06 0.04 15.41
CA PRO A 316 7.94 -0.36 14.57
C PRO A 316 8.38 -1.36 13.49
N PHE A 317 9.03 -2.45 13.89
CA PHE A 317 9.40 -3.54 13.00
C PHE A 317 8.16 -4.35 12.61
N ILE A 318 8.07 -4.72 11.34
CA ILE A 318 7.03 -5.58 10.79
C ILE A 318 6.95 -6.87 11.62
N ASP A 319 5.75 -7.22 12.04
CA ASP A 319 5.47 -8.36 12.91
C ASP A 319 5.60 -9.67 12.12
N GLU A 320 6.80 -10.26 12.17
CA GLU A 320 7.09 -11.52 11.49
C GLU A 320 6.35 -12.71 12.10
N GLN A 321 5.96 -12.65 13.39
CA GLN A 321 5.15 -13.71 13.99
C GLN A 321 3.75 -13.74 13.36
N PHE A 322 3.22 -12.57 12.99
CA PHE A 322 1.96 -12.47 12.27
C PHE A 322 2.06 -12.84 10.78
N TYR A 323 3.06 -12.33 10.07
CA TYR A 323 3.19 -12.56 8.62
C TYR A 323 3.91 -13.85 8.22
N GLY A 324 4.64 -14.46 9.15
CA GLY A 324 5.57 -15.55 8.87
C GLY A 324 6.86 -15.07 8.21
N SER A 325 7.89 -15.92 8.20
CA SER A 325 9.23 -15.58 7.69
C SER A 325 9.27 -15.24 6.20
N THR A 326 8.26 -15.68 5.43
CA THR A 326 8.09 -15.38 4.00
C THR A 326 8.06 -13.87 3.73
N ILE A 327 7.61 -13.05 4.67
CA ILE A 327 7.59 -11.58 4.53
C ILE A 327 8.97 -10.99 4.19
N ARG A 328 10.05 -11.62 4.68
CA ARG A 328 11.43 -11.20 4.43
C ARG A 328 11.84 -11.37 2.96
N SER A 329 11.23 -12.30 2.24
CA SER A 329 11.48 -12.51 0.81
C SER A 329 11.00 -11.34 -0.05
N TYR A 330 10.05 -10.54 0.46
CA TYR A 330 9.49 -9.36 -0.20
C TYR A 330 10.26 -8.06 0.10
N ARG A 331 11.57 -8.14 0.40
CA ARG A 331 12.38 -6.97 0.78
C ARG A 331 12.34 -5.86 -0.26
N LYS A 332 12.39 -6.20 -1.55
CA LYS A 332 12.43 -5.21 -2.63
C LYS A 332 11.08 -4.50 -2.77
N GLU A 333 10.02 -5.27 -2.66
CA GLU A 333 8.62 -4.87 -2.77
C GLU A 333 8.25 -3.95 -1.60
N LEU A 334 8.57 -4.36 -0.37
CA LEU A 334 8.38 -3.57 0.84
C LEU A 334 9.14 -2.24 0.76
N ASN A 335 10.39 -2.26 0.30
CA ASN A 335 11.17 -1.03 0.09
C ASN A 335 10.54 -0.12 -0.98
N ALA A 336 10.02 -0.70 -2.08
CA ALA A 336 9.41 0.06 -3.17
C ALA A 336 8.13 0.80 -2.74
N ILE A 337 7.40 0.27 -1.74
CA ILE A 337 6.23 0.93 -1.15
C ILE A 337 6.56 1.82 0.05
N GLY A 338 7.84 1.94 0.42
CA GLY A 338 8.33 2.90 1.43
C GLY A 338 8.77 2.30 2.77
N VAL A 339 8.72 0.97 2.96
CA VAL A 339 9.25 0.33 4.17
C VAL A 339 10.76 0.53 4.25
N ILE A 340 11.25 0.90 5.44
CA ILE A 340 12.67 1.09 5.66
C ILE A 340 13.34 -0.27 5.88
N VAL A 341 14.19 -0.67 4.94
CA VAL A 341 14.88 -1.98 4.94
C VAL A 341 16.39 -1.89 5.23
N ASP A 342 16.93 -0.67 5.21
CA ASP A 342 18.34 -0.38 5.45
C ASP A 342 18.51 0.20 6.87
N VAL A 343 19.54 -0.27 7.58
CA VAL A 343 19.77 0.02 9.01
C VAL A 343 20.07 1.51 9.22
N GLU A 344 20.80 2.10 8.29
CA GLU A 344 21.25 3.50 8.31
C GLU A 344 20.10 4.49 8.10
N LYS A 345 19.03 4.07 7.41
CA LYS A 345 17.87 4.93 7.10
C LYS A 345 16.82 4.95 8.20
N GLY A 346 16.90 4.07 9.19
CA GLY A 346 15.87 3.93 10.21
C GLY A 346 16.05 4.77 11.47
N CYS A 347 17.19 5.45 11.64
CA CYS A 347 17.49 6.23 12.86
C CYS A 347 16.37 7.19 13.25
N SER A 348 15.90 8.01 12.31
CA SER A 348 14.84 8.99 12.57
C SER A 348 13.51 8.35 12.98
N LEU A 349 13.17 7.18 12.40
CA LEU A 349 11.93 6.48 12.75
C LEU A 349 12.04 5.83 14.13
N ILE A 350 13.18 5.18 14.44
CA ILE A 350 13.46 4.62 15.76
C ILE A 350 13.47 5.71 16.84
N ALA A 351 14.17 6.83 16.59
CA ALA A 351 14.22 7.97 17.51
C ALA A 351 12.81 8.52 17.79
N SER A 352 11.95 8.63 16.77
CA SER A 352 10.57 9.08 16.95
C SER A 352 9.69 8.10 17.77
N HIS A 353 10.13 6.85 17.94
CA HIS A 353 9.44 5.84 18.75
C HIS A 353 9.98 5.73 20.17
N LEU A 354 10.98 6.53 20.57
CA LEU A 354 11.56 6.49 21.91
C LEU A 354 10.50 6.66 23.02
N ASP A 355 9.53 7.55 22.83
CA ASP A 355 8.46 7.82 23.80
C ASP A 355 7.53 6.61 24.08
N ALA A 356 7.57 5.58 23.23
CA ALA A 356 6.78 4.36 23.43
C ALA A 356 7.41 3.38 24.44
N TYR A 357 8.65 3.64 24.87
CA TYR A 357 9.40 2.76 25.76
C TYR A 357 9.61 3.40 27.12
N PHE A 358 9.64 2.57 28.17
CA PHE A 358 9.92 3.00 29.54
C PHE A 358 11.06 2.19 30.19
N GLU A 359 11.42 1.06 29.58
CA GLU A 359 12.44 0.16 30.09
C GLU A 359 13.85 0.68 29.80
N PHE A 360 14.62 0.87 30.86
CA PHE A 360 15.98 1.39 30.76
C PHE A 360 16.90 0.56 29.84
N PRO A 361 16.91 -0.80 29.89
CA PRO A 361 17.74 -1.59 28.97
C PRO A 361 17.38 -1.39 27.49
N THR A 362 16.11 -1.11 27.19
CA THR A 362 15.64 -0.86 25.82
C THR A 362 16.08 0.52 25.36
N MET A 363 15.97 1.54 26.20
CA MET A 363 16.51 2.88 25.94
C MET A 363 18.01 2.86 25.66
N VAL A 364 18.79 2.13 26.47
CA VAL A 364 20.24 1.99 26.27
C VAL A 364 20.57 1.35 24.92
N ARG A 365 19.85 0.31 24.50
CA ARG A 365 20.04 -0.31 23.18
C ARG A 365 19.74 0.67 22.05
N ILE A 366 18.61 1.38 22.14
CA ILE A 366 18.22 2.37 21.12
C ILE A 366 19.24 3.51 21.05
N TYR A 367 19.66 4.08 22.17
CA TYR A 367 20.69 5.12 22.16
C TYR A 367 22.03 4.62 21.62
N SER A 368 22.41 3.36 21.91
CA SER A 368 23.63 2.77 21.38
C SER A 368 23.56 2.65 19.86
N TYR A 369 22.43 2.17 19.33
CA TYR A 369 22.16 2.15 17.90
C TYR A 369 22.25 3.54 17.24
N LEU A 370 21.61 4.55 17.84
CA LEU A 370 21.65 5.93 17.32
C LEU A 370 23.06 6.52 17.37
N SER A 371 23.81 6.23 18.45
CA SER A 371 25.20 6.62 18.63
C SER A 371 26.12 6.01 17.57
N ASP A 372 26.02 4.70 17.34
CA ASP A 372 26.87 3.98 16.41
C ASP A 372 26.70 4.49 14.96
N LEU A 373 25.48 4.90 14.62
CA LEU A 373 25.14 5.50 13.33
C LEU A 373 25.32 7.02 13.28
N LYS A 374 25.83 7.63 14.35
CA LYS A 374 26.08 9.07 14.46
C LYS A 374 24.83 9.90 14.13
N TRP A 375 23.67 9.43 14.56
CA TRP A 375 22.42 10.13 14.35
C TRP A 375 22.34 11.37 15.23
N GLU A 376 21.85 12.48 14.68
CA GLU A 376 21.66 13.72 15.41
C GLU A 376 20.19 14.16 15.38
N PRO A 377 19.63 14.65 16.50
CA PRO A 377 18.27 15.18 16.53
C PRO A 377 18.12 16.38 15.60
N THR A 378 17.09 16.35 14.75
CA THR A 378 16.79 17.45 13.81
C THR A 378 15.90 18.55 14.40
N SER A 379 15.25 18.29 15.54
CA SER A 379 14.37 19.23 16.23
C SER A 379 14.73 19.38 17.70
N VAL A 380 14.39 20.52 18.29
CA VAL A 380 14.65 20.83 19.71
C VAL A 380 13.90 19.84 20.63
N ASP A 381 12.65 19.52 20.33
CA ASP A 381 11.83 18.56 21.08
C ASP A 381 12.36 17.11 20.99
N GLY A 382 13.11 16.82 19.92
CA GLY A 382 13.80 15.55 19.72
C GLY A 382 15.05 15.39 20.59
N ARG A 383 15.51 16.45 21.27
CA ARG A 383 16.69 16.42 22.14
C ARG A 383 16.38 15.99 23.57
N ARG A 384 15.29 15.28 23.85
CA ARG A 384 15.00 14.80 25.21
C ARG A 384 15.83 13.57 25.55
N ILE A 385 16.30 13.48 26.79
CA ILE A 385 17.09 12.36 27.31
C ILE A 385 16.25 11.63 28.37
N TRP A 386 16.27 10.31 28.36
CA TRP A 386 15.55 9.50 29.32
C TRP A 386 16.39 9.30 30.58
N ILE A 387 15.82 9.47 31.78
CA ILE A 387 16.52 9.22 33.04
C ILE A 387 15.73 8.17 33.83
N PRO A 388 16.33 7.01 34.17
CA PRO A 388 15.65 5.99 34.95
C PRO A 388 15.43 6.46 36.40
N HIS A 389 14.29 6.09 36.99
CA HIS A 389 13.96 6.41 38.39
C HIS A 389 13.56 5.15 39.16
N GLY A 390 14.55 4.41 39.68
CA GLY A 390 14.32 3.17 40.44
C GLY A 390 13.49 2.14 39.65
N ASN A 391 12.49 1.55 40.32
CA ASN A 391 11.55 0.60 39.72
C ASN A 391 10.29 1.26 39.10
N GLN A 392 10.20 2.59 39.11
CA GLN A 392 9.09 3.34 38.53
C GLN A 392 9.45 3.87 37.13
N ASN A 393 8.44 4.35 36.40
CA ASN A 393 8.66 5.01 35.12
C ASN A 393 9.66 6.16 35.29
N GLY A 394 10.70 6.18 34.46
CA GLY A 394 11.69 7.25 34.42
C GLY A 394 11.10 8.59 33.97
N LYS A 395 11.95 9.60 33.83
CA LYS A 395 11.57 10.93 33.38
C LYS A 395 12.32 11.36 32.12
N TRP A 396 11.62 12.04 31.22
CA TRP A 396 12.23 12.78 30.12
C TRP A 396 12.74 14.11 30.61
N VAL A 397 13.97 14.46 30.25
CA VAL A 397 14.63 15.71 30.65
C VAL A 397 15.26 16.39 29.45
N THR A 398 15.51 17.68 29.58
CA THR A 398 16.18 18.45 28.52
C THR A 398 17.70 18.35 28.66
N PRO A 399 18.48 18.51 27.58
CA PRO A 399 19.94 18.55 27.64
C PRO A 399 20.45 19.68 28.54
N GLU A 400 19.70 20.78 28.62
CA GLU A 400 20.03 21.94 29.44
C GLU A 400 19.98 21.64 30.95
N ASP A 401 19.14 20.69 31.37
CA ASP A 401 19.06 20.19 32.76
C ASP A 401 20.15 19.14 33.08
N CYS A 402 20.97 18.77 32.10
CA CYS A 402 21.92 17.66 32.19
C CYS A 402 23.38 18.12 32.10
N VAL A 403 24.25 17.35 32.74
CA VAL A 403 25.70 17.41 32.54
C VAL A 403 26.24 15.99 32.35
N VAL A 404 27.32 15.84 31.59
CA VAL A 404 27.96 14.54 31.42
C VAL A 404 28.42 13.99 32.78
N SER A 405 29.09 14.82 33.60
CA SER A 405 29.55 14.44 34.93
C SER A 405 29.55 15.64 35.88
N ASP A 406 29.01 15.46 37.08
CA ASP A 406 29.22 16.39 38.21
C ASP A 406 30.28 15.82 39.16
N LYS A 407 31.54 16.11 38.86
CA LYS A 407 32.68 15.66 39.68
C LYS A 407 32.68 16.24 41.09
N SER A 408 32.00 17.37 41.31
CA SER A 408 31.92 18.01 42.63
C SER A 408 30.85 17.35 43.50
N GLY A 409 29.78 16.86 42.89
CA GLY A 409 28.58 16.36 43.57
C GLY A 409 27.67 17.46 44.14
N LEU A 410 28.02 18.74 43.95
CA LEU A 410 27.29 19.89 44.49
C LEU A 410 25.95 20.15 43.79
N PHE A 411 25.82 19.73 42.53
CA PHE A 411 24.69 20.10 41.69
C PHE A 411 23.61 19.01 41.64
N SER A 412 23.71 17.98 42.48
CA SER A 412 22.81 16.83 42.44
C SER A 412 21.31 17.16 42.55
N LEU A 413 20.96 18.34 43.10
CA LEU A 413 19.59 18.85 43.19
C LEU A 413 19.16 19.72 41.99
N GLN A 414 20.10 20.27 41.23
CA GLN A 414 19.84 21.25 40.16
C GLN A 414 20.10 20.67 38.76
N LEU A 415 21.11 19.80 38.62
CA LEU A 415 21.56 19.21 37.36
C LEU A 415 21.62 17.70 37.46
N ILE A 416 21.36 17.05 36.34
CA ILE A 416 21.39 15.59 36.23
C ILE A 416 22.71 15.15 35.63
N ALA A 417 23.53 14.47 36.43
CA ALA A 417 24.79 13.88 35.98
C ALA A 417 24.52 12.55 35.24
N LEU A 418 24.78 12.52 33.93
CA LEU A 418 24.46 11.38 33.08
C LEU A 418 25.40 10.18 33.29
N ASP A 419 26.63 10.40 33.75
CA ASP A 419 27.62 9.35 34.08
C ASP A 419 27.15 8.38 35.17
N LYS A 420 26.17 8.78 35.98
CA LYS A 420 25.52 7.91 36.96
C LYS A 420 24.63 6.83 36.33
N TYR A 421 24.18 7.04 35.10
CA TYR A 421 23.21 6.19 34.42
C TYR A 421 23.79 5.53 33.17
N TYR A 422 24.59 6.27 32.41
CA TYR A 422 25.03 5.88 31.08
C TYR A 422 26.53 5.60 31.01
N LYS A 423 26.91 4.66 30.16
CA LYS A 423 28.32 4.32 29.89
C LYS A 423 28.98 5.39 29.02
N GLN A 424 30.31 5.45 29.08
CA GLN A 424 31.14 6.46 28.42
C GLN A 424 30.83 6.67 26.94
N ASN A 425 30.54 5.60 26.17
CA ASN A 425 30.18 5.72 24.76
C ASN A 425 28.91 6.57 24.54
N LEU A 426 27.88 6.36 25.37
CA LEU A 426 26.65 7.13 25.31
C LEU A 426 26.82 8.55 25.87
N LEU A 427 27.72 8.75 26.83
CA LEU A 427 28.06 10.09 27.32
C LEU A 427 28.68 10.95 26.20
N VAL A 428 29.58 10.38 25.40
CA VAL A 428 30.14 11.04 24.21
C VAL A 428 29.04 11.37 23.20
N PHE A 429 28.10 10.44 23.00
CA PHE A 429 26.94 10.65 22.13
C PHE A 429 26.06 11.82 22.60
N PHE A 430 25.65 11.85 23.87
CA PHE A 430 24.84 12.95 24.40
C PHE A 430 25.58 14.29 24.36
N SER A 431 26.89 14.30 24.59
CA SER A 431 27.68 15.53 24.47
C SER A 431 27.76 16.03 23.02
N THR A 432 27.88 15.12 22.04
CA THR A 432 28.05 15.48 20.63
C THR A 432 26.72 15.80 19.95
N ALA A 433 25.76 14.87 20.01
CA ALA A 433 24.50 14.97 19.28
C ALA A 433 23.45 15.82 20.00
N PHE A 434 23.42 15.79 21.35
CA PHE A 434 22.44 16.52 22.16
C PHE A 434 23.02 17.81 22.75
N GLN A 435 24.32 18.06 22.57
CA GLN A 435 25.04 19.23 23.10
C GLN A 435 25.00 19.33 24.63
N VAL A 436 24.96 18.17 25.33
CA VAL A 436 25.03 18.14 26.79
C VAL A 436 26.41 18.65 27.25
N LYS A 437 26.39 19.57 28.21
CA LYS A 437 27.60 20.16 28.80
C LYS A 437 28.45 19.08 29.49
N SER A 438 29.78 19.18 29.40
CA SER A 438 30.69 18.21 30.02
C SER A 438 30.64 18.20 31.55
N GLY A 439 30.29 19.34 32.16
CA GLY A 439 30.13 19.53 33.58
C GLY A 439 29.54 20.92 33.88
N PRO A 440 29.25 21.23 35.14
CA PRO A 440 28.78 22.56 35.53
C PRO A 440 29.82 23.64 35.22
N HIS A 441 29.37 24.74 34.64
CA HIS A 441 30.19 25.90 34.28
C HIS A 441 30.17 26.95 35.39
N PHE A 442 30.98 28.00 35.23
CA PHE A 442 31.06 29.13 36.17
C PHE A 442 29.68 29.70 36.55
N ASP A 443 28.79 29.90 35.57
CA ASP A 443 27.47 30.48 35.81
C ASP A 443 26.61 29.58 36.72
N ASP A 444 26.74 28.26 36.57
CA ASP A 444 26.03 27.29 37.41
C ASP A 444 26.50 27.40 38.87
N TYR A 445 27.83 27.48 39.11
CA TYR A 445 28.39 27.73 40.45
C TYR A 445 27.96 29.09 41.01
N PHE A 446 27.93 30.13 40.19
CA PHE A 446 27.49 31.45 40.63
C PHE A 446 26.03 31.42 41.10
N GLN A 447 25.14 30.79 40.32
CA GLN A 447 23.73 30.64 40.70
C GLN A 447 23.55 29.74 41.92
N LEU A 448 24.34 28.67 42.06
CA LEU A 448 24.35 27.81 43.23
C LEU A 448 24.63 28.61 44.50
N TRP A 449 25.69 29.43 44.50
CA TRP A 449 26.02 30.28 45.65
C TRP A 449 24.93 31.30 45.96
N LYS A 450 24.37 31.96 44.94
CA LYS A 450 23.23 32.88 45.12
C LYS A 450 22.01 32.21 45.73
N GLY A 451 21.74 30.96 45.36
CA GLY A 451 20.72 30.13 45.98
C GLY A 451 21.01 29.90 47.47
N TRP A 452 22.25 29.55 47.82
CA TRP A 452 22.66 29.37 49.22
C TRP A 452 22.57 30.67 50.03
N GLU A 453 23.00 31.80 49.48
CA GLU A 453 22.92 33.13 50.14
C GLU A 453 21.48 33.50 50.50
N SER A 454 20.54 33.19 49.60
CA SER A 454 19.13 33.59 49.71
C SER A 454 18.33 32.65 50.62
N SER A 455 18.67 31.36 50.64
CA SER A 455 17.97 30.34 51.45
C SER A 455 18.49 30.23 52.87
N GLY A 456 19.63 30.85 53.20
CA GLY A 456 20.29 30.67 54.49
C GLY A 456 20.80 29.24 54.70
N HIS A 457 21.19 28.58 53.60
CA HIS A 457 21.64 27.20 53.61
C HIS A 457 22.87 27.03 54.51
N ASN A 458 22.81 26.07 55.44
CA ASN A 458 23.92 25.73 56.31
C ASN A 458 24.83 24.75 55.58
N LEU A 459 25.98 25.23 55.12
CA LEU A 459 26.93 24.47 54.32
C LEU A 459 27.70 23.48 55.18
N SER A 460 27.90 22.27 54.70
CA SER A 460 28.90 21.37 55.26
C SER A 460 30.32 21.83 54.88
N HIS A 461 31.30 21.39 55.68
CA HIS A 461 32.72 21.60 55.35
C HIS A 461 33.09 21.09 53.95
N ASP A 462 32.58 19.92 53.57
CA ASP A 462 32.82 19.31 52.25
C ASP A 462 32.23 20.15 51.11
N GLU A 463 30.98 20.63 51.25
CA GLU A 463 30.34 21.49 50.24
C GLU A 463 31.12 22.78 50.02
N CYS A 464 31.53 23.43 51.12
CA CYS A 464 32.30 24.66 51.07
C CYS A 464 33.68 24.42 50.43
N CYS A 465 34.38 23.34 50.81
CA CYS A 465 35.65 22.95 50.19
C CYS A 465 35.53 22.69 48.69
N LYS A 466 34.49 21.97 48.26
CA LYS A 466 34.26 21.65 46.84
C LYS A 466 33.95 22.89 46.02
N PHE A 467 33.09 23.78 46.54
CA PHE A 467 32.70 25.02 45.86
C PHE A 467 33.93 25.90 45.62
N TRP A 468 34.63 26.23 46.70
CA TRP A 468 35.79 27.11 46.64
C TRP A 468 36.97 26.46 45.92
N GLY A 469 37.13 25.14 46.00
CA GLY A 469 38.12 24.39 45.23
C GLY A 469 37.92 24.48 43.71
N TYR A 470 36.68 24.66 43.25
CA TYR A 470 36.39 24.96 41.84
C TYR A 470 36.58 26.45 41.53
N VAL A 471 36.02 27.33 42.34
CA VAL A 471 36.03 28.79 42.13
C VAL A 471 37.45 29.37 42.12
N THR A 472 38.36 28.86 42.94
CA THR A 472 39.74 29.37 43.04
C THR A 472 40.70 28.83 41.97
N LYS A 473 40.18 28.09 40.98
CA LYS A 473 40.90 27.76 39.75
C LYS A 473 41.18 29.04 38.96
N PRO A 474 42.24 29.08 38.13
CA PRO A 474 42.57 30.27 37.37
C PRO A 474 41.45 30.59 36.37
N TRP A 475 40.80 31.75 36.55
CA TRP A 475 39.83 32.31 35.61
C TRP A 475 40.40 33.58 34.98
N ASN A 476 39.72 34.13 33.96
CA ASN A 476 40.08 35.45 33.47
C ASN A 476 39.72 36.53 34.51
N SER A 477 40.44 37.66 34.50
CA SER A 477 40.28 38.74 35.50
C SER A 477 38.88 39.34 35.54
N LYS A 478 38.14 39.29 34.42
CA LYS A 478 36.75 39.76 34.34
C LYS A 478 35.79 38.85 35.11
N THR A 479 35.97 37.54 35.01
CA THR A 479 35.17 36.52 35.71
C THR A 479 35.46 36.51 37.22
N GLU A 480 36.74 36.64 37.63
CA GLU A 480 37.10 36.77 39.04
C GLU A 480 36.47 38.01 39.68
N LYS A 481 36.52 39.15 38.97
CA LYS A 481 35.90 40.40 39.43
C LYS A 481 34.38 40.30 39.52
N ALA A 482 33.73 39.74 38.49
CA ALA A 482 32.28 39.52 38.49
C ALA A 482 31.83 38.63 39.65
N LEU A 483 32.63 37.64 40.02
CA LEU A 483 32.37 36.81 41.18
C LEU A 483 32.56 37.61 42.48
N ALA A 484 33.71 38.26 42.68
CA ALA A 484 33.99 39.01 43.90
C ALA A 484 32.95 40.10 44.17
N ASP A 485 32.56 40.86 43.13
CA ASP A 485 31.52 41.89 43.20
C ASP A 485 30.12 41.28 43.39
N GLY A 486 29.90 40.07 42.85
CA GLY A 486 28.62 39.37 42.90
C GLY A 486 28.32 38.69 44.23
N LEU A 487 29.31 38.15 44.95
CA LEU A 487 29.11 37.47 46.23
C LEU A 487 28.89 38.51 47.35
N VAL A 488 27.76 38.42 48.06
CA VAL A 488 27.39 39.38 49.12
C VAL A 488 27.69 38.79 50.50
N LYS A 489 27.59 37.46 50.62
CA LYS A 489 27.89 36.73 51.84
C LYS A 489 29.08 35.79 51.65
N VAL A 490 29.81 35.55 52.73
CA VAL A 490 30.99 34.69 52.80
C VAL A 490 30.79 33.63 53.88
N PRO A 491 31.47 32.48 53.76
CA PRO A 491 31.34 31.40 54.72
C PRO A 491 31.98 31.77 56.06
N VAL A 492 31.32 31.42 57.17
CA VAL A 492 31.72 31.67 58.55
C VAL A 492 31.49 30.38 59.35
N ASN A 493 32.43 30.04 60.24
CA ASN A 493 32.27 28.88 61.12
C ASN A 493 31.07 29.09 62.05
N SER A 494 30.31 28.05 62.40
CA SER A 494 29.20 28.17 63.35
C SER A 494 29.45 27.47 64.70
N GLY A 495 30.67 26.99 64.95
CA GLY A 495 31.04 26.27 66.19
C GLY A 495 30.49 24.83 66.29
N SER A 496 29.32 24.54 65.72
CA SER A 496 28.88 23.19 65.34
C SER A 496 29.33 22.87 63.90
N ASP A 497 29.28 21.61 63.45
CA ASP A 497 29.81 21.10 62.17
C ASP A 497 29.27 21.76 60.87
N GLY A 498 28.55 22.88 60.96
CA GLY A 498 28.03 23.68 59.85
C GLY A 498 28.76 25.01 59.65
N ILE A 499 28.71 25.48 58.39
CA ILE A 499 29.25 26.75 57.91
C ILE A 499 28.07 27.62 57.48
N LEU A 500 27.96 28.80 58.07
CA LEU A 500 26.92 29.76 57.76
C LEU A 500 27.42 30.80 56.76
N LEU A 501 26.48 31.40 56.02
CA LEU A 501 26.78 32.50 55.11
C LEU A 501 26.39 33.83 55.77
N SER A 502 27.38 34.66 56.08
CA SER A 502 27.22 35.99 56.69
C SER A 502 27.65 37.09 55.73
N ASN A 503 27.06 38.29 55.85
CA ASN A 503 27.43 39.42 55.00
C ASN A 503 28.92 39.74 55.12
N LYS A 504 29.56 40.02 53.98
CA LYS A 504 30.97 40.40 53.92
C LYS A 504 31.34 41.58 54.82
N ASN A 505 30.43 42.54 54.97
CA ASN A 505 30.65 43.73 55.79
C ASN A 505 30.58 43.46 57.31
N ASP A 506 30.08 42.29 57.71
CA ASP A 506 29.77 41.95 59.11
C ASP A 506 30.75 40.91 59.68
N VAL A 507 31.83 40.58 58.95
CA VAL A 507 32.77 39.51 59.29
C VAL A 507 34.22 39.96 59.15
N PHE A 508 35.12 39.31 59.88
CA PHE A 508 36.54 39.64 59.96
C PHE A 508 37.41 38.53 59.37
N ILE A 509 38.54 38.94 58.79
CA ILE A 509 39.65 38.04 58.44
C ILE A 509 40.56 37.94 59.66
N ALA A 510 40.73 36.75 60.22
CA ALA A 510 41.61 36.53 61.37
C ALA A 510 43.10 36.58 60.96
N ASP A 511 43.69 37.77 60.90
CA ASP A 511 45.11 37.99 60.68
C ASP A 511 45.96 37.75 61.94
N ASP A 512 45.40 37.98 63.12
CA ASP A 512 45.96 37.61 64.43
C ASP A 512 45.22 36.40 65.04
N LEU A 513 45.95 35.28 65.19
CA LEU A 513 45.39 34.03 65.73
C LEU A 513 45.13 34.09 67.25
N GLN A 514 45.90 34.87 68.01
CA GLN A 514 45.67 35.01 69.46
C GLN A 514 44.40 35.82 69.72
N LEU A 515 44.22 36.89 68.95
CA LEU A 515 43.01 37.70 69.02
C LEU A 515 41.78 36.87 68.61
N LYS A 516 41.91 36.08 67.55
CA LYS A 516 40.87 35.15 67.10
C LYS A 516 40.44 34.20 68.23
N ASP A 517 41.39 33.53 68.87
CA ASP A 517 41.12 32.56 69.93
C ASP A 517 40.41 33.22 71.14
N LEU A 518 40.79 34.46 71.49
CA LEU A 518 40.13 35.22 72.58
C LEU A 518 38.68 35.57 72.24
N PHE A 519 38.39 35.96 71.00
CA PHE A 519 37.02 36.27 70.55
C PHE A 519 36.15 35.01 70.46
N GLU A 520 36.69 33.90 69.96
CA GLU A 520 35.98 32.61 69.90
C GLU A 520 35.69 32.04 71.30
N GLN A 521 36.53 32.31 72.30
CA GLN A 521 36.26 31.94 73.70
C GLN A 521 35.19 32.82 74.38
N SER A 522 35.02 34.07 73.91
CA SER A 522 34.16 35.06 74.55
C SER A 522 32.75 35.17 73.95
N SER A 523 32.54 34.64 72.74
CA SER A 523 31.28 34.74 71.98
C SER A 523 30.90 33.40 71.36
N SER A 524 29.62 33.03 71.47
CA SER A 524 29.06 31.87 70.79
C SER A 524 28.83 32.09 69.28
N HIS A 525 28.90 33.34 68.81
CA HIS A 525 28.77 33.69 67.40
C HIS A 525 30.16 33.93 66.82
N THR A 526 30.55 33.12 65.84
CA THR A 526 31.82 33.28 65.15
C THR A 526 31.71 34.44 64.16
N ILE A 527 32.60 35.41 64.28
CA ILE A 527 32.64 36.61 63.42
C ILE A 527 33.76 36.52 62.38
N PHE A 528 34.45 35.38 62.29
CA PHE A 528 35.60 35.18 61.41
C PHE A 528 35.24 34.33 60.20
N VAL A 529 35.77 34.71 59.04
CA VAL A 529 35.59 33.94 57.80
C VAL A 529 36.15 32.51 57.94
N TRP A 530 35.44 31.57 57.33
CA TRP A 530 35.79 30.17 57.28
C TRP A 530 37.07 29.95 56.44
N TYR A 531 37.88 29.00 56.88
CA TYR A 531 38.99 28.45 56.11
C TYR A 531 38.97 26.93 56.19
N PRO A 532 39.41 26.21 55.13
CA PRO A 532 39.47 24.75 55.16
C PRO A 532 40.41 24.28 56.27
N GLN A 533 39.89 23.45 57.18
CA GLN A 533 40.67 22.74 58.20
C GLN A 533 40.49 21.23 58.01
N PRO A 534 41.55 20.44 57.78
CA PRO A 534 42.94 20.87 57.60
C PRO A 534 43.11 21.72 56.32
N SER A 535 44.18 22.53 56.27
CA SER A 535 44.47 23.38 55.11
C SER A 535 44.66 22.52 53.85
N LEU A 536 43.92 22.83 52.79
CA LEU A 536 43.99 22.11 51.53
C LEU A 536 44.97 22.80 50.56
N PRO A 537 45.96 22.08 49.99
CA PRO A 537 46.88 22.66 49.00
C PRO A 537 46.18 23.21 47.75
N SER A 538 45.04 22.61 47.38
CA SER A 538 44.20 23.07 46.28
C SER A 538 43.46 24.38 46.57
N LEU A 539 43.34 24.76 47.85
CA LEU A 539 42.59 25.92 48.32
C LEU A 539 43.41 26.76 49.32
N PRO A 540 44.51 27.42 48.87
CA PRO A 540 45.36 28.21 49.75
C PRO A 540 44.63 29.47 50.25
N ARG A 541 44.92 29.85 51.50
CA ARG A 541 44.35 31.02 52.18
C ARG A 541 44.48 32.30 51.35
N THR A 542 45.62 32.49 50.68
CA THR A 542 45.92 33.65 49.82
C THR A 542 45.00 33.79 48.62
N LYS A 543 44.45 32.68 48.10
CA LYS A 543 43.46 32.73 47.00
C LYS A 543 42.07 33.07 47.51
N LEU A 544 41.68 32.53 48.66
CA LEU A 544 40.39 32.83 49.29
C LEU A 544 40.27 34.30 49.70
N LEU A 545 41.36 34.89 50.22
CA LEU A 545 41.42 36.32 50.58
C LEU A 545 41.10 37.28 49.43
N LYS A 546 41.21 36.84 48.16
CA LYS A 546 40.80 37.68 47.02
C LYS A 546 39.28 37.83 46.89
N PHE A 547 38.52 36.92 47.51
CA PHE A 547 37.07 36.84 47.38
C PHE A 547 36.32 37.19 48.67
N PHE A 548 36.98 37.05 49.82
CA PHE A 548 36.44 37.31 51.14
C PHE A 548 36.43 38.79 51.50
#